data_AF-A0A8H3GEP4-F1
#
_entry.id   AF-A0A8H3GEP4-F1
#
_cell.length_a   1.000
_cell.length_b   1.000
_cell.length_c   1.000
_cell.angle_alpha   90.00
_cell.angle_beta   90.00
_cell.angle_gamma   90.00
#
_symmetry.space_group_name_H-M   'P 1'
#
loop_
_entity.id
_entity.type
_entity.pdbx_description
1 polymer ?
#
loop_
_entity_poly.entity_id
_entity_poly.type
_entity_poly.pdbx_seq_one_letter_code
_entity_poly.pdbx_strand_id
1 'polypeptide(L)'
;ERAFWNGSLRGTSLEIRTDFTNSTVREEFYSHIDEVDNILGKFGKRCDAYNKGTLKYVGTASTVRDMVALHDYLEGTKEINYWGFSYGTIIGNYFVNMFPDRVGQVVLDGVVNPWVWATKPPLQSIYNAINSSDATFDAFASTCITAGPSKCAIAQEGSTVESIREWALNLIAVSIL
;
A
#
# COMPACT_ATOMS: atom_id res chain seq x y z
N GLU A 1 -15.56 10.19 -16.94
CA GLU A 1 -14.48 9.29 -16.46
C GLU A 1 -13.23 9.29 -17.32
N ARG A 2 -13.25 8.88 -18.60
CA ARG A 2 -12.05 8.90 -19.49
C ARG A 2 -11.32 10.25 -19.56
N ALA A 3 -12.06 11.37 -19.59
CA ALA A 3 -11.47 12.71 -19.60
C ALA A 3 -10.72 13.08 -18.30
N PHE A 4 -11.13 12.53 -17.15
CA PHE A 4 -10.49 12.80 -15.87
C PHE A 4 -9.10 12.14 -15.79
N TRP A 5 -9.01 10.88 -16.24
CA TRP A 5 -7.80 10.06 -16.23
C TRP A 5 -6.80 10.38 -17.37
N ASN A 6 -7.18 11.23 -18.33
CA ASN A 6 -6.33 11.51 -19.49
C ASN A 6 -5.02 12.20 -19.09
N GLY A 7 -3.89 11.52 -19.23
CA GLY A 7 -2.56 12.01 -18.86
C GLY A 7 -2.30 12.11 -17.35
N SER A 8 -3.11 11.44 -16.52
CA SER A 8 -2.80 11.27 -15.07
C SER A 8 -1.96 10.04 -14.78
N LEU A 9 -1.83 9.14 -15.76
CA LEU A 9 -0.95 7.97 -15.71
C LEU A 9 0.04 8.12 -16.86
N ARG A 10 1.34 7.92 -16.59
CA ARG A 10 2.29 7.65 -17.68
C ARG A 10 1.85 6.34 -18.34
N GLY A 11 1.89 6.29 -19.68
CA GLY A 11 1.64 5.05 -20.42
C GLY A 11 2.63 3.95 -20.04
N THR A 12 2.43 2.74 -20.54
CA THR A 12 3.22 1.52 -20.26
C THR A 12 4.70 1.59 -20.68
N SER A 13 5.18 2.75 -21.14
CA SER A 13 6.55 2.98 -21.63
C SER A 13 7.56 3.29 -20.52
N LEU A 14 7.25 3.02 -19.25
CA LEU A 14 8.26 3.06 -18.20
C LEU A 14 9.04 1.73 -18.21
N GLU A 15 10.20 1.71 -18.86
CA GLU A 15 11.18 0.65 -18.59
C GLU A 15 11.64 0.81 -17.14
N ILE A 16 11.22 -0.11 -16.26
CA ILE A 16 11.75 -0.18 -14.90
C ILE A 16 13.13 -0.83 -15.01
N ARG A 17 14.17 -0.01 -15.16
CA ARG A 17 15.56 -0.46 -15.05
C ARG A 17 15.86 -0.73 -13.58
N THR A 18 16.17 -1.98 -13.26
CA THR A 18 16.24 -2.47 -11.87
C THR A 18 17.64 -2.41 -11.26
N ASP A 19 18.68 -2.12 -12.04
CA ASP A 19 20.04 -1.99 -11.52
C ASP A 19 20.34 -0.57 -11.01
N PHE A 20 19.93 -0.31 -9.77
CA PHE A 20 20.26 0.93 -9.08
C PHE A 20 21.72 0.99 -8.58
N THR A 21 22.56 -0.02 -8.80
CA THR A 21 24.01 0.06 -8.52
C THR A 21 24.75 0.84 -9.62
N ASN A 22 24.20 0.88 -10.83
CA ASN A 22 24.70 1.67 -11.95
C ASN A 22 24.35 3.17 -11.80
N SER A 23 25.35 4.04 -11.86
CA SER A 23 25.16 5.49 -11.73
C SER A 23 24.33 6.10 -12.86
N THR A 24 24.50 5.63 -14.09
CA THR A 24 23.74 6.12 -15.24
C THR A 24 22.25 5.82 -15.10
N VAL A 25 21.89 4.62 -14.61
CA VAL A 25 20.49 4.26 -14.34
C VAL A 25 19.89 5.15 -13.26
N ARG A 26 20.64 5.44 -12.19
CA ARG A 26 20.19 6.37 -11.13
C ARG A 26 20.00 7.79 -11.67
N GLU A 27 20.95 8.31 -12.43
CA GLU A 27 20.87 9.64 -13.04
C GLU A 27 19.67 9.75 -13.98
N GLU A 28 19.45 8.74 -14.82
CA GLU A 28 18.27 8.63 -15.68
C GLU A 28 16.98 8.62 -14.84
N PHE A 29 16.88 7.78 -13.81
CA PHE A 29 15.73 7.75 -12.89
C PHE A 29 15.45 9.13 -12.29
N TYR A 30 16.48 9.78 -11.74
CA TYR A 30 16.34 11.10 -11.11
C TYR A 30 15.96 12.21 -12.10
N SER A 31 16.39 12.11 -13.37
CA SER A 31 16.02 13.09 -14.40
C SER A 31 14.51 13.17 -14.69
N HIS A 32 13.75 12.13 -14.30
CA HIS A 32 12.30 12.08 -14.49
C HIS A 32 11.49 12.66 -13.33
N ILE A 33 12.11 13.02 -12.20
CA ILE A 33 11.38 13.45 -10.98
C ILE A 33 10.49 14.66 -11.27
N ASP A 34 11.01 15.71 -11.90
CA ASP A 34 10.26 16.94 -12.15
C ASP A 34 9.01 16.70 -13.01
N GLU A 35 9.11 15.79 -13.98
CA GLU A 35 7.98 15.44 -14.83
C GLU A 35 6.92 14.64 -14.05
N VAL A 36 7.34 13.68 -13.21
CA VAL A 36 6.44 12.92 -12.33
C VAL A 36 5.73 13.87 -11.36
N ASP A 37 6.47 14.78 -10.72
CA ASP A 37 5.92 15.78 -9.81
C ASP A 37 4.91 16.69 -10.52
N ASN A 38 5.19 17.10 -11.76
CA ASN A 38 4.24 17.88 -12.56
C ASN A 38 2.96 17.08 -12.89
N ILE A 39 3.06 15.78 -13.20
CA ILE A 39 1.90 14.90 -13.43
C ILE A 39 1.07 14.77 -12.16
N LEU A 40 1.70 14.50 -11.02
CA LEU A 40 1.03 14.36 -9.72
C LEU A 40 0.39 15.69 -9.29
N GLY A 41 1.07 16.82 -9.49
CA GLY A 41 0.53 18.15 -9.20
C GLY A 41 -0.69 18.49 -10.07
N LYS A 42 -0.66 18.16 -11.36
CA LYS A 42 -1.83 18.30 -12.26
C LYS A 42 -2.97 17.40 -11.82
N PHE A 43 -2.68 16.16 -11.44
CA PHE A 43 -3.68 15.21 -10.94
C PHE A 43 -4.36 15.73 -9.66
N GLY A 44 -3.59 16.24 -8.70
CA GLY A 44 -4.12 16.87 -7.49
C GLY A 44 -5.05 18.05 -7.78
N LYS A 45 -4.65 18.95 -8.69
CA LYS A 45 -5.51 20.08 -9.14
C LYS A 45 -6.82 19.61 -9.78
N ARG A 46 -6.79 18.51 -10.54
CA ARG A 46 -8.01 17.93 -11.12
C ARG A 46 -8.92 17.33 -10.06
N CYS A 47 -8.37 16.66 -9.04
CA CYS A 47 -9.14 16.13 -7.92
C CYS A 47 -9.88 17.27 -7.20
N ASP A 48 -9.20 18.38 -6.92
CA ASP A 48 -9.84 19.56 -6.30
C ASP A 48 -10.87 20.21 -7.24
N ALA A 49 -10.56 20.37 -8.53
CA ALA A 49 -11.53 20.92 -9.49
C ALA A 49 -12.79 20.06 -9.64
N TYR A 50 -12.66 18.74 -9.55
CA TYR A 50 -13.78 17.80 -9.67
C TYR A 50 -14.71 17.85 -8.46
N ASN A 51 -14.17 18.00 -7.25
CA ASN A 51 -14.96 18.07 -6.01
C ASN A 51 -14.45 19.16 -5.07
N LYS A 52 -14.66 20.41 -5.51
CA LYS A 52 -14.05 21.60 -4.91
C LYS A 52 -14.42 21.76 -3.45
N GLY A 53 -13.39 21.89 -2.61
CA GLY A 53 -13.56 22.11 -1.18
C GLY A 53 -13.89 20.87 -0.36
N THR A 54 -13.98 19.69 -0.97
CA THR A 54 -14.28 18.43 -0.26
C THR A 54 -13.04 17.78 0.33
N LEU A 55 -11.87 17.90 -0.32
CA LEU A 55 -10.65 17.19 0.09
C LEU A 55 -10.22 17.49 1.54
N LYS A 56 -10.50 18.69 2.06
CA LYS A 56 -10.23 19.05 3.47
C LYS A 56 -11.06 18.28 4.50
N TYR A 57 -12.13 17.60 4.06
CA TYR A 57 -12.99 16.78 4.91
C TYR A 57 -12.72 15.28 4.74
N VAL A 58 -11.86 14.89 3.80
CA VAL A 58 -11.49 13.49 3.57
C VAL A 58 -10.25 13.15 4.41
N GLY A 59 -10.41 12.27 5.38
CA GLY A 59 -9.29 11.81 6.20
C GLY A 59 -9.73 10.94 7.37
N THR A 60 -8.80 10.22 7.98
CA THR A 60 -9.06 9.26 9.06
C THR A 60 -9.84 9.88 10.22
N ALA A 61 -9.48 11.09 10.65
CA ALA A 61 -10.16 11.76 11.75
C ALA A 61 -11.61 12.12 11.40
N SER A 62 -11.92 12.46 10.14
CA SER A 62 -13.30 12.67 9.71
C SER A 62 -14.06 11.35 9.71
N THR A 63 -13.47 10.29 9.14
CA THR A 63 -14.07 8.94 9.12
C THR A 63 -14.40 8.44 10.53
N VAL A 64 -13.54 8.69 11.52
CA VAL A 64 -13.82 8.31 12.92
C VAL A 64 -15.01 9.09 13.49
N ARG A 65 -15.11 10.40 13.21
CA ARG A 65 -16.27 11.20 13.63
C ARG A 65 -17.56 10.72 12.97
N ASP A 66 -17.50 10.38 11.69
CA ASP A 66 -18.63 9.83 10.94
C ASP A 66 -19.06 8.47 11.51
N MET A 67 -18.10 7.60 11.84
CA MET A 67 -18.36 6.30 12.47
C MET A 67 -19.08 6.47 13.81
N VAL A 68 -18.61 7.37 14.68
CA VAL A 68 -19.24 7.65 15.98
C VAL A 68 -20.63 8.25 15.81
N ALA A 69 -20.79 9.22 14.91
CA ALA A 69 -22.08 9.84 14.64
C ALA A 69 -23.11 8.84 14.07
N LEU A 70 -22.67 7.95 13.18
CA LEU A 70 -23.51 6.89 12.64
C LEU A 70 -23.92 5.89 13.73
N HIS A 71 -22.99 5.48 14.57
CA HIS A 71 -23.31 4.63 15.72
C HIS A 71 -24.31 5.30 16.66
N ASP A 72 -24.13 6.59 16.97
CA ASP A 72 -25.06 7.34 17.81
C ASP A 72 -26.47 7.40 17.23
N TYR A 73 -26.56 7.58 15.91
CA TYR A 73 -27.83 7.57 15.21
C TYR A 73 -28.53 6.21 15.24
N LEU A 74 -27.77 5.11 15.08
CA LEU A 74 -28.33 3.76 14.97
C LEU A 74 -28.61 3.10 16.33
N GLU A 75 -27.71 3.26 17.29
CA GLU A 75 -27.71 2.50 18.55
C GLU A 75 -27.80 3.37 19.81
N GLY A 76 -27.75 4.69 19.62
CA GLY A 76 -27.64 5.69 20.68
C GLY A 76 -26.20 5.91 21.14
N THR A 77 -26.04 6.82 22.10
CA THR A 77 -24.73 7.17 22.67
C THR A 77 -24.26 6.09 23.66
N LYS A 78 -23.66 5.03 23.12
CA LYS A 78 -23.09 3.90 23.87
C LYS A 78 -21.65 3.61 23.47
N GLU A 79 -20.97 2.73 24.19
CA GLU A 79 -19.68 2.17 23.77
C GLU A 79 -19.81 1.46 22.42
N ILE A 80 -18.74 1.53 21.62
CA ILE A 80 -18.64 0.96 20.28
C ILE A 80 -17.66 -0.20 20.32
N ASN A 81 -18.12 -1.39 19.94
CA ASN A 81 -17.23 -2.51 19.64
C ASN A 81 -16.69 -2.34 18.23
N TYR A 82 -15.36 -2.43 18.06
CA TYR A 82 -14.70 -2.12 16.80
C TYR A 82 -13.77 -3.27 16.35
N TRP A 83 -13.88 -3.65 15.08
CA TRP A 83 -12.92 -4.55 14.44
C TRP A 83 -12.36 -3.89 13.19
N GLY A 84 -11.05 -3.58 13.21
CA GLY A 84 -10.35 -2.93 12.11
C GLY A 84 -9.34 -3.86 11.47
N PHE A 85 -9.31 -3.89 10.13
CA PHE A 85 -8.32 -4.60 9.33
C PHE A 85 -7.47 -3.63 8.52
N SER A 86 -6.16 -3.88 8.41
CA SER A 86 -5.27 -3.09 7.54
C SER A 86 -5.39 -1.57 7.84
N TYR A 87 -5.78 -0.71 6.89
CA TYR A 87 -6.04 0.72 7.16
C TYR A 87 -7.13 0.94 8.23
N GLY A 88 -8.06 0.01 8.39
CA GLY A 88 -9.00 -0.03 9.52
C GLY A 88 -8.31 -0.07 10.88
N THR A 89 -7.06 -0.56 10.98
CA THR A 89 -6.30 -0.47 12.22
C THR A 89 -5.86 0.97 12.53
N ILE A 90 -5.60 1.80 11.52
CA ILE A 90 -5.35 3.23 11.69
C ILE A 90 -6.63 3.95 12.13
N ILE A 91 -7.78 3.63 11.51
CA ILE A 91 -9.08 4.15 11.94
C ILE A 91 -9.35 3.77 13.41
N GLY A 92 -9.10 2.51 13.78
CA GLY A 92 -9.26 2.03 15.16
C GLY A 92 -8.34 2.77 16.14
N ASN A 93 -7.07 2.97 15.79
CA ASN A 93 -6.14 3.76 16.60
C ASN A 93 -6.63 5.21 16.79
N TYR A 94 -7.12 5.86 15.73
CA TYR A 94 -7.68 7.21 15.85
C TYR A 94 -8.95 7.22 16.71
N PHE A 95 -9.83 6.22 16.55
CA PHE A 95 -11.05 6.07 17.32
C PHE A 95 -10.78 5.99 18.82
N VAL A 96 -9.92 5.07 19.26
CA VAL A 96 -9.63 4.89 20.69
C VAL A 96 -8.97 6.12 21.33
N ASN A 97 -8.24 6.92 20.55
CA ASN A 97 -7.60 8.15 21.04
C ASN A 97 -8.53 9.37 21.01
N MET A 98 -9.40 9.48 20.01
CA MET A 98 -10.31 10.62 19.86
C MET A 98 -11.56 10.51 20.72
N PHE A 99 -12.04 9.29 20.98
CA PHE A 99 -13.27 9.00 21.71
C PHE A 99 -13.06 7.91 22.77
N PRO A 100 -12.15 8.09 23.73
CA PRO A 100 -11.80 7.04 24.70
C PRO A 100 -13.01 6.56 25.53
N ASP A 101 -13.94 7.45 25.88
CA ASP A 101 -15.15 7.11 26.64
C ASP A 101 -16.19 6.33 25.82
N ARG A 102 -15.94 6.14 24.52
CA ARG A 102 -16.82 5.41 23.60
C ARG A 102 -16.27 4.03 23.27
N VAL A 103 -15.15 3.61 23.85
CA VAL A 103 -14.47 2.37 23.49
C VAL A 103 -15.06 1.19 24.23
N GLY A 104 -15.64 0.23 23.49
CA GLY A 104 -15.98 -1.10 24.00
C GLY A 104 -14.85 -2.10 23.76
N GLN A 105 -15.19 -3.24 23.17
CA GLN A 105 -14.22 -4.26 22.73
C GLN A 105 -13.61 -3.88 21.39
N VAL A 106 -12.26 -3.88 21.31
CA VAL A 106 -11.54 -3.49 20.10
C VAL A 106 -10.60 -4.60 19.65
N VAL A 107 -10.68 -4.96 18.37
CA VAL A 107 -9.74 -5.86 17.68
C VAL A 107 -9.12 -5.13 16.50
N LEU A 108 -7.80 -5.16 16.40
CA LEU A 108 -7.05 -4.61 15.27
C LEU A 108 -6.24 -5.75 14.64
N ASP A 109 -6.48 -6.04 13.36
CA ASP A 109 -5.90 -7.17 12.63
C ASP A 109 -5.14 -6.69 11.38
N GLY A 110 -3.92 -7.19 11.17
CA GLY A 110 -2.99 -6.64 10.18
C GLY A 110 -2.60 -5.20 10.52
N VAL A 111 -2.03 -5.01 11.72
CA VAL A 111 -1.80 -3.70 12.33
C VAL A 111 -0.76 -2.88 11.56
N VAL A 112 -1.21 -1.74 11.03
CA VAL A 112 -0.34 -0.71 10.48
C VAL A 112 0.26 0.07 11.65
N ASN A 113 1.58 0.31 11.62
CA ASN A 113 2.26 1.06 12.68
C ASN A 113 1.72 2.52 12.75
N PRO A 114 0.99 2.89 13.83
CA PRO A 114 0.32 4.18 13.90
C PRO A 114 1.30 5.34 14.10
N TRP A 115 2.47 5.09 14.69
CA TRP A 115 3.49 6.11 14.88
C TRP A 115 4.18 6.46 13.56
N VAL A 116 4.55 5.46 12.76
CA VAL A 116 5.08 5.69 11.41
C VAL A 116 4.06 6.42 10.55
N TRP A 117 2.79 5.99 10.60
CA TRP A 117 1.69 6.64 9.87
C TRP A 117 1.55 8.12 10.20
N ALA A 118 1.59 8.47 11.50
CA ALA A 118 1.34 9.84 11.95
C ALA A 118 2.55 10.77 11.86
N THR A 119 3.78 10.23 11.93
CA THR A 119 4.99 11.05 12.15
C THR A 119 6.05 10.96 11.06
N LYS A 120 5.93 10.02 10.11
CA LYS A 120 6.93 9.80 9.07
C LYS A 120 6.41 10.13 7.67
N PRO A 121 7.30 10.48 6.73
CA PRO A 121 6.92 10.60 5.33
C PRO A 121 6.28 9.29 4.83
N PRO A 122 5.25 9.34 3.95
CA PRO A 122 4.55 8.15 3.47
C PRO A 122 5.46 7.07 2.84
N LEU A 123 6.57 7.46 2.23
CA LEU A 123 7.53 6.51 1.66
C LEU A 123 8.17 5.62 2.74
N GLN A 124 8.25 6.07 3.99
CA GLN A 124 8.87 5.27 5.06
C GLN A 124 8.04 4.03 5.39
N SER A 125 6.71 4.07 5.25
CA SER A 125 5.88 2.88 5.48
C SER A 125 6.04 1.82 4.40
N ILE A 126 6.52 2.19 3.20
CA ILE A 126 6.73 1.26 2.09
C ILE A 126 7.84 0.25 2.42
N TYR A 127 8.91 0.66 3.11
CA TYR A 127 10.00 -0.26 3.46
C TYR A 127 9.54 -1.48 4.27
N ASN A 128 8.62 -1.26 5.23
CA ASN A 128 8.08 -2.37 6.01
C ASN A 128 7.26 -3.33 5.13
N ALA A 129 6.50 -2.79 4.18
CA ALA A 129 5.71 -3.58 3.24
C ALA A 129 6.62 -4.39 2.30
N ILE A 130 7.71 -3.81 1.80
CA ILE A 130 8.69 -4.49 0.94
C ILE A 130 9.35 -5.64 1.72
N ASN A 131 9.91 -5.37 2.90
CA ASN A 131 10.57 -6.40 3.71
C ASN A 131 9.64 -7.57 4.06
N SER A 132 8.39 -7.27 4.41
CA SER A 132 7.39 -8.31 4.73
C SER A 132 6.98 -9.11 3.48
N SER A 133 6.90 -8.44 2.33
CA SER A 133 6.61 -9.09 1.05
C SER A 133 7.75 -10.03 0.64
N ASP A 134 9.01 -9.61 0.81
CA ASP A 134 10.17 -10.46 0.55
C ASP A 134 10.20 -11.69 1.44
N ALA A 135 9.98 -11.52 2.75
CA ALA A 135 9.90 -12.65 3.68
C ALA A 135 8.74 -13.60 3.34
N THR A 136 7.60 -13.07 2.90
CA THR A 136 6.45 -13.87 2.45
C THR A 136 6.78 -14.65 1.19
N PHE A 137 7.47 -14.02 0.23
CA PHE A 137 7.93 -14.68 -0.98
C PHE A 137 8.92 -15.80 -0.66
N ASP A 138 9.87 -15.58 0.25
CA ASP A 138 10.83 -16.61 0.67
C ASP A 138 10.12 -17.79 1.34
N ALA A 139 9.13 -17.53 2.20
CA ALA A 139 8.31 -18.56 2.82
C ALA A 139 7.51 -19.36 1.77
N PHE A 140 6.94 -18.67 0.77
CA PHE A 140 6.28 -19.31 -0.36
C PHE A 140 7.26 -20.21 -1.14
N ALA A 141 8.43 -19.71 -1.52
CA ALA A 141 9.44 -20.45 -2.26
C ALA A 141 9.91 -21.68 -1.47
N SER A 142 10.21 -21.52 -0.19
CA SER A 142 10.59 -22.61 0.71
C SER A 142 9.50 -23.69 0.81
N THR A 143 8.23 -23.27 0.91
CA THR A 143 7.10 -24.19 0.95
C THR A 143 6.92 -24.92 -0.38
N CYS A 144 7.08 -24.23 -1.51
CA CYS A 144 7.04 -24.81 -2.84
C CYS A 144 8.13 -25.87 -3.04
N ILE A 145 9.37 -25.60 -2.61
CA ILE A 145 10.49 -26.55 -2.65
C ILE A 145 10.17 -27.78 -1.81
N THR A 146 9.69 -27.58 -0.58
CA THR A 146 9.32 -28.66 0.35
C THR A 146 8.21 -29.54 -0.22
N ALA A 147 7.25 -28.97 -0.94
CA ALA A 147 6.19 -29.71 -1.60
C ALA A 147 6.70 -30.61 -2.75
N GLY A 148 7.81 -30.20 -3.39
CA GLY A 148 8.48 -30.91 -4.47
C GLY A 148 7.79 -30.79 -5.84
N PRO A 149 8.45 -31.24 -6.93
CA PRO A 149 7.97 -31.05 -8.31
C PRO A 149 6.61 -31.69 -8.62
N SER A 150 6.20 -32.70 -7.84
CA SER A 150 4.89 -33.34 -7.99
C SER A 150 3.72 -32.49 -7.47
N LYS A 151 3.98 -31.50 -6.62
CA LYS A 151 2.95 -30.67 -5.97
C LYS A 151 3.12 -29.17 -6.20
N CYS A 152 4.34 -28.71 -6.47
CA CYS A 152 4.60 -27.34 -6.89
C CYS A 152 5.22 -27.33 -8.28
N ALA A 153 4.50 -26.78 -9.26
CA ALA A 153 4.95 -26.72 -10.66
C ALA A 153 6.20 -25.84 -10.89
N ILE A 154 6.52 -24.97 -9.92
CA ILE A 154 7.70 -24.10 -9.96
C ILE A 154 8.94 -24.84 -9.45
N ALA A 155 8.76 -25.77 -8.51
CA ALA A 155 9.87 -26.51 -7.91
C ALA A 155 10.43 -27.54 -8.90
N GLN A 156 11.76 -27.60 -8.98
CA GLN A 156 12.52 -28.63 -9.66
C GLN A 156 13.42 -29.35 -8.65
N GLU A 157 13.99 -30.48 -9.06
CA GLU A 157 14.98 -31.17 -8.24
C GLU A 157 16.18 -30.23 -7.99
N GLY A 158 16.54 -30.05 -6.72
CA GLY A 158 17.62 -29.13 -6.33
C GLY A 158 17.25 -27.64 -6.28
N SER A 159 15.97 -27.26 -6.45
CA SER A 159 15.56 -25.86 -6.31
C SER A 159 15.91 -25.26 -4.94
N THR A 160 16.44 -24.03 -4.96
CA THR A 160 16.62 -23.16 -3.78
C THR A 160 15.65 -21.98 -3.84
N VAL A 161 15.51 -21.25 -2.72
CA VAL A 161 14.69 -20.03 -2.66
C VAL A 161 15.15 -19.01 -3.70
N GLU A 162 16.47 -18.84 -3.84
CA GLU A 162 17.09 -17.93 -4.81
C GLU A 162 16.77 -18.33 -6.24
N SER A 163 16.84 -19.62 -6.58
CA SER A 163 16.51 -20.10 -7.93
C SER A 163 15.05 -19.83 -8.32
N ILE A 164 14.11 -19.93 -7.37
CA ILE A 164 12.69 -19.61 -7.58
C ILE A 164 12.50 -18.09 -7.69
N ARG A 165 13.24 -17.30 -6.90
CA ARG A 165 13.24 -15.83 -6.99
C ARG A 165 13.75 -15.35 -8.35
N GLU A 166 14.86 -15.90 -8.83
CA GLU A 166 15.40 -15.63 -10.16
C GLU A 166 14.42 -16.03 -11.26
N TRP A 167 13.78 -17.21 -11.16
CA TRP A 167 12.74 -17.62 -12.08
C TRP A 167 11.58 -16.61 -12.15
N ALA A 168 11.10 -16.12 -11.00
CA ALA A 168 10.03 -15.12 -10.93
C ALA A 168 10.46 -13.77 -11.55
N LEU A 169 11.67 -13.31 -11.26
CA LEU A 169 12.22 -12.08 -11.84
C LEU A 169 12.40 -12.19 -13.36
N ASN A 170 12.88 -13.33 -13.84
CA ASN A 170 13.04 -13.60 -15.27
C ASN A 170 11.70 -13.58 -16.01
N LEU A 171 10.63 -14.13 -15.42
CA LEU A 171 9.29 -14.04 -16.00
C LEU A 171 8.82 -12.59 -16.16
N ILE A 172 9.02 -11.77 -15.13
CA ILE A 172 8.65 -10.35 -15.17
C ILE A 172 9.44 -9.62 -16.26
N ALA A 173 10.75 -9.88 -16.37
CA ALA A 173 11.61 -9.28 -17.38
C ALA A 173 11.20 -9.65 -18.81
N VAL A 174 10.80 -10.91 -19.05
CA VAL A 174 10.35 -11.38 -20.37
C VAL A 174 9.01 -10.76 -20.78
N SER A 175 8.13 -10.43 -19.83
CA SER A 175 6.86 -9.73 -20.10
C SER A 175 6.99 -8.22 -20.39
N ILE A 176 8.21 -7.66 -20.33
CA ILE A 176 8.50 -6.25 -20.63
C ILE A 176 9.13 -6.09 -22.04
N LEU A 177 9.54 -7.20 -22.69
CA LEU A 177 9.95 -7.26 -24.10
C LEU A 177 8.78 -7.51 -25.04
#